data_AF-A0A417QDW7-F1
#
_entry.id   AF-A0A417QDW7-F1
#
_cell.length_a   1.000
_cell.length_b   1.000
_cell.length_c   1.000
_cell.angle_alpha   90.00
_cell.angle_beta   90.00
_cell.angle_gamma   90.00
#
_symmetry.space_group_name_H-M   'P 1'
#
loop_
_entity.id
_entity.type
_entity.pdbx_description
1 polymer ?
#
loop_
_entity_poly.entity_id
_entity_poly.type
_entity_poly.pdbx_seq_one_letter_code
_entity_poly.pdbx_strand_id
1 'polypeptide(L)'
;MKDYSLGNFISALREKKGLSQYQLGALVGVTDKAVSKWENGASKPRINTVKKLAQVLDVGIDELLTCEYATFGRKRKDLFAMKNDILKIAEERVKEIYGENPPLDVVNRFQTEELLLEDREILLWMGFFGKLQEVFEKDNGYALVRGGQLGASFIAWILGGTIVNPLPAHYYCPACKKMEFFKETKCGIDLPDKKCSCGEKLKKDGFGIATVNIFPLRKWMEITVSKNGTGLVKKCLDNYFKEYGVVREVIISNNVKGEDAFDRFNVKRYMVVSEELNKRFPEKIVRLSFEEYYNTAHDILGITVVEADKSVEFKYVDIEFSKKQIKEYYNYAKENDIFDDPVRNIHLPKILADIKEPSFGDLVAINGFLHGTGVWENNAEYLYKKGIPLQDMIYCCEDVYSYLYDKLKGVNSDNLSGLICEIKNSVCKGKYLKNTMPQEIEKLLDENEVPEWYIESMKKIRYLFPKAHIIASLKKDIEEFLILEKNRKLY
;
A
#
# COMPACT_ATOMS: atom_id res chain seq x y z
N MET A 1 2.99 37.00 42.09
CA MET A 1 4.03 37.01 41.04
C MET A 1 3.34 36.71 39.72
N LYS A 2 3.59 37.47 38.64
CA LYS A 2 3.10 37.08 37.32
C LYS A 2 3.82 35.81 36.89
N ASP A 3 3.06 34.84 36.40
CA ASP A 3 3.59 33.58 35.86
C ASP A 3 3.99 33.81 34.41
N TYR A 4 5.31 33.87 34.16
CA TYR A 4 5.89 34.12 32.85
C TYR A 4 6.28 32.84 32.10
N SER A 5 6.06 31.66 32.70
CA SER A 5 6.51 30.37 32.15
C SER A 5 5.99 30.14 30.72
N LEU A 6 4.67 30.23 30.55
CA LEU A 6 3.98 30.07 29.27
C LEU A 6 4.36 31.15 28.26
N GLY A 7 4.44 32.39 28.72
CA GLY A 7 4.79 33.53 27.87
C GLY A 7 6.19 33.42 27.29
N ASN A 8 7.17 33.10 28.14
CA ASN A 8 8.56 32.88 27.74
C ASN A 8 8.70 31.68 26.80
N PHE A 9 7.95 30.61 27.06
CA PHE A 9 7.96 29.39 26.24
C PHE A 9 7.41 29.65 24.83
N ILE A 10 6.27 30.34 24.72
CA ILE A 10 5.69 30.76 23.44
C ILE A 10 6.66 31.67 22.67
N SER A 11 7.28 32.65 23.34
CA SER A 11 8.24 33.56 22.70
C SER A 11 9.45 32.81 22.14
N ALA A 12 10.01 31.88 22.92
CA ALA A 12 11.16 31.10 22.50
C ALA A 12 10.86 30.21 21.28
N LEU A 13 9.70 29.55 21.26
CA LEU A 13 9.26 28.73 20.11
C LEU A 13 9.00 29.59 18.86
N ARG A 14 8.34 30.72 19.04
CA ARG A 14 8.05 31.69 17.97
C ARG A 14 9.35 32.17 17.31
N GLU A 15 10.33 32.57 18.11
CA GLU A 15 11.63 33.07 17.64
C GLU A 15 12.44 31.96 16.95
N LYS A 16 12.41 30.73 17.48
CA LYS A 16 13.05 29.57 16.83
C LYS A 16 12.49 29.29 15.44
N LYS A 17 11.19 29.53 15.21
CA LYS A 17 10.53 29.42 13.90
C LYS A 17 10.69 30.69 13.04
N GLY A 18 11.41 31.70 13.51
CA GLY A 18 11.65 32.95 12.78
C GLY A 18 10.40 33.83 12.62
N LEU A 19 9.39 33.65 13.48
CA LEU A 19 8.11 34.37 13.38
C LEU A 19 8.13 35.65 14.22
N SER A 20 7.56 36.74 13.69
CA SER A 20 7.19 37.92 14.49
C SER A 20 5.90 37.66 15.28
N GLN A 21 5.65 38.45 16.33
CA GLN A 21 4.39 38.39 17.10
C GLN A 21 3.17 38.61 16.19
N TYR A 22 3.29 39.47 15.18
CA TYR A 22 2.27 39.70 14.17
C TYR A 22 1.98 38.46 13.33
N GLN A 23 3.02 37.81 12.81
CA GLN A 23 2.87 36.58 12.01
C GLN A 23 2.27 35.44 12.82
N LEU A 24 2.73 35.23 14.07
CA LEU A 24 2.15 34.21 14.95
C LEU A 24 0.67 34.51 15.23
N GLY A 25 0.33 35.77 15.51
CA GLY A 25 -1.05 36.20 15.72
C GLY A 25 -1.93 35.89 14.52
N ALA A 26 -1.48 36.25 13.32
CA ALA A 26 -2.19 35.98 12.07
C ALA A 26 -2.45 34.48 11.86
N LEU A 27 -1.45 33.63 12.10
CA LEU A 27 -1.55 32.17 11.92
C LEU A 27 -2.54 31.51 12.89
N VAL A 28 -2.61 31.98 14.13
CA VAL A 28 -3.53 31.40 15.15
C VAL A 28 -4.89 32.12 15.21
N GLY A 29 -5.07 33.17 14.41
CA GLY A 29 -6.31 33.94 14.30
C GLY A 29 -6.56 34.91 15.46
N VAL A 30 -5.50 35.56 15.95
CA VAL A 30 -5.57 36.61 16.99
C VAL A 30 -4.74 37.84 16.60
N THR A 31 -4.84 38.92 17.37
CA THR A 31 -3.99 40.10 17.19
C THR A 31 -2.58 39.88 17.77
N ASP A 32 -1.58 40.55 17.19
CA ASP A 32 -0.22 40.69 17.72
C ASP A 32 -0.20 41.17 19.19
N LYS A 33 -1.12 42.09 19.55
CA LYS A 33 -1.32 42.55 20.92
C LYS A 33 -1.75 41.43 21.87
N ALA A 34 -2.51 40.44 21.40
CA ALA A 34 -2.88 39.28 22.21
C ALA A 34 -1.66 38.39 22.47
N VAL A 35 -0.84 38.14 21.44
CA VAL A 35 0.43 37.41 21.57
C VAL A 35 1.37 38.11 22.55
N SER A 36 1.55 39.42 22.42
CA SER A 36 2.36 40.23 23.34
C SER A 36 1.86 40.15 24.80
N LYS A 37 0.54 40.12 25.01
CA LYS A 37 -0.03 39.93 26.36
C LYS A 37 0.24 38.54 26.93
N TRP A 38 0.28 37.50 26.09
CA TRP A 38 0.67 36.16 26.54
C TRP A 38 2.15 36.10 26.90
N GLU A 39 3.01 36.61 26.02
CA GLU A 39 4.47 36.61 26.23
C GLU A 39 4.88 37.41 27.49
N ASN A 40 4.18 38.50 27.80
CA ASN A 40 4.42 39.31 29.00
C ASN A 40 3.65 38.83 30.25
N GLY A 41 3.03 37.65 30.23
CA GLY A 41 2.29 37.08 31.36
C GLY A 41 1.08 37.90 31.81
N ALA A 42 0.53 38.74 30.93
CA ALA A 42 -0.62 39.61 31.21
C ALA A 42 -1.97 38.92 30.94
N SER A 43 -2.00 37.89 30.09
CA SER A 43 -3.18 37.03 29.87
C SER A 43 -2.76 35.64 29.38
N LYS A 44 -3.70 34.68 29.33
CA LYS A 44 -3.47 33.34 28.78
C LYS A 44 -4.33 33.11 27.52
N PRO A 45 -3.86 32.31 26.54
CA PRO A 45 -4.63 31.95 25.36
C PRO A 45 -5.85 31.09 25.73
N ARG A 46 -6.94 31.18 24.94
CA ARG A 46 -8.12 30.31 25.10
C ARG A 46 -7.83 28.90 24.60
N ILE A 47 -8.57 27.90 25.08
CA ILE A 47 -8.35 26.48 24.74
C ILE A 47 -8.30 26.20 23.21
N ASN A 48 -9.17 26.83 22.43
CA ASN A 48 -9.16 26.68 20.96
C ASN A 48 -7.93 27.33 20.31
N THR A 49 -7.40 28.38 20.93
CA THR A 49 -6.17 29.06 20.49
C THR A 49 -4.93 28.28 20.90
N VAL A 50 -4.95 27.60 22.06
CA VAL A 50 -3.87 26.70 22.50
C VAL A 50 -3.65 25.57 21.49
N LYS A 51 -4.72 24.97 20.97
CA LYS A 51 -4.63 23.93 19.92
C LYS A 51 -3.94 24.45 18.64
N LYS A 52 -4.33 25.66 18.20
CA LYS A 52 -3.73 26.30 17.03
C LYS A 52 -2.28 26.71 17.27
N LEU A 53 -1.97 27.21 18.46
CA LEU A 53 -0.61 27.54 18.86
C LEU A 53 0.29 26.30 18.84
N ALA A 54 -0.18 25.17 19.38
CA ALA A 54 0.55 23.90 19.36
C ALA A 54 0.88 23.46 17.92
N GLN A 55 -0.08 23.57 17.00
CA GLN A 55 0.12 23.26 15.58
C GLN A 55 1.11 24.21 14.89
N VAL A 56 0.96 25.54 15.08
CA VAL A 56 1.81 26.55 14.43
C VAL A 56 3.24 26.55 14.97
N LEU A 57 3.39 26.31 16.28
CA LEU A 57 4.68 26.28 16.97
C LEU A 57 5.33 24.90 16.95
N ASP A 58 4.64 23.88 16.42
CA ASP A 58 5.15 22.53 16.22
C ASP A 58 5.55 21.85 17.54
N VAL A 59 4.64 21.90 18.51
CA VAL A 59 4.80 21.31 19.86
C VAL A 59 3.52 20.60 20.29
N GLY A 60 3.64 19.65 21.20
CA GLY A 60 2.48 19.00 21.83
C GLY A 60 1.65 20.00 22.66
N ILE A 61 0.34 19.74 22.77
CA ILE A 61 -0.53 20.54 23.65
C ILE A 61 -0.06 20.44 25.11
N ASP A 62 0.34 19.24 25.54
CA ASP A 62 0.84 19.01 26.89
C ASP A 62 2.14 19.80 27.15
N GLU A 63 3.09 19.81 26.20
CA GLU A 63 4.34 20.59 26.31
C GLU A 63 4.07 22.11 26.39
N LEU A 64 3.11 22.58 25.60
CA LEU A 64 2.68 23.98 25.62
C LEU A 64 2.02 24.36 26.95
N LEU A 65 1.28 23.44 27.58
CA LEU A 65 0.59 23.68 28.85
C LEU A 65 1.50 23.52 30.07
N THR A 66 2.45 22.59 30.03
CA THR A 66 3.43 22.38 31.11
C THR A 66 4.60 23.37 31.03
N CYS A 67 4.79 24.02 29.88
CA CYS A 67 5.93 24.90 29.61
C CYS A 67 7.29 24.19 29.76
N GLU A 68 7.27 22.87 29.59
CA GLU A 68 8.42 21.99 29.66
C GLU A 68 8.55 21.30 28.30
N TYR A 69 9.75 21.34 27.72
CA TYR A 69 10.06 20.44 26.62
C TYR A 69 10.02 19.01 27.16
N ALA A 70 9.20 18.14 26.56
CA ALA A 70 9.31 16.72 26.83
C ALA A 70 10.61 16.22 26.18
N THR A 71 11.70 16.32 26.95
CA THR A 71 13.02 15.71 26.75
C THR A 71 13.96 16.34 25.70
N PHE A 72 14.98 17.05 26.18
CA PHE A 72 16.28 17.12 25.50
C PHE A 72 17.36 16.50 26.40
N GLY A 73 17.59 15.21 26.13
CA GLY A 73 18.65 14.38 26.71
C GLY A 73 18.90 13.09 25.92
N ARG A 74 18.00 12.75 24.99
CA ARG A 74 18.22 11.80 23.90
C ARG A 74 17.75 12.48 22.62
N LYS A 75 18.55 12.44 21.55
CA LYS A 75 18.03 12.73 20.20
C LYS A 75 16.95 11.67 19.92
N ARG A 76 15.69 12.02 20.13
CA ARG A 76 14.54 11.18 19.86
C ARG A 76 13.91 11.72 18.58
N LYS A 77 13.69 10.87 17.58
CA LYS A 77 12.89 11.25 16.42
C LYS A 77 11.43 11.09 16.79
N ASP A 78 10.68 12.18 16.79
CA ASP A 78 9.22 12.09 16.82
C ASP A 78 8.68 11.49 15.50
N LEU A 79 7.39 11.15 15.49
CA LEU A 79 6.71 10.57 14.32
C LEU A 79 6.90 11.43 13.07
N PHE A 80 6.89 12.75 13.25
CA PHE A 80 7.02 13.73 12.18
C PHE A 80 8.42 13.68 11.55
N ALA A 81 9.48 13.65 12.36
CA ALA A 81 10.85 13.49 11.90
C ALA A 81 11.05 12.19 11.13
N MET A 82 10.51 11.06 11.62
CA MET A 82 10.59 9.78 10.89
C MET A 82 9.88 9.85 9.53
N LYS A 83 8.68 10.44 9.46
CA LYS A 83 7.95 10.62 8.20
C LYS A 83 8.73 11.48 7.21
N ASN A 84 9.26 12.61 7.65
CA ASN A 84 10.05 13.50 6.81
C ASN A 84 11.32 12.83 6.28
N ASP A 85 12.01 12.05 7.13
CA ASP A 85 13.17 11.27 6.69
C ASP A 85 12.79 10.24 5.61
N ILE A 86 11.63 9.58 5.77
CA ILE A 86 11.13 8.61 4.79
C ILE A 86 10.81 9.30 3.46
N LEU A 87 10.12 10.44 3.49
CA LEU A 87 9.80 11.22 2.29
C LEU A 87 11.08 11.72 1.60
N LYS A 88 12.05 12.20 2.36
CA LYS A 88 13.35 12.62 1.81
C LYS A 88 14.09 11.47 1.12
N ILE A 89 14.13 10.28 1.73
CA ILE A 89 14.70 9.08 1.09
C ILE A 89 13.94 8.75 -0.20
N ALA A 90 12.61 8.87 -0.18
CA ALA A 90 11.79 8.62 -1.35
C ALA A 90 12.09 9.61 -2.49
N GLU A 91 12.21 10.91 -2.20
CA GLU A 91 12.60 11.96 -3.16
C GLU A 91 13.98 11.72 -3.76
N GLU A 92 14.97 11.35 -2.93
CA GLU A 92 16.33 11.03 -3.37
C GLU A 92 16.29 9.85 -4.36
N ARG A 93 15.54 8.78 -4.05
CA ARG A 93 15.39 7.63 -4.96
C ARG A 93 14.65 7.95 -6.25
N VAL A 94 13.67 8.85 -6.21
CA VAL A 94 13.02 9.36 -7.44
C VAL A 94 14.08 9.98 -8.35
N LYS A 95 14.97 10.82 -7.81
CA LYS A 95 16.06 11.44 -8.58
C LYS A 95 17.08 10.43 -9.08
N GLU A 96 17.40 9.41 -8.29
CA GLU A 96 18.31 8.32 -8.70
C GLU A 96 17.77 7.56 -9.92
N ILE A 97 16.46 7.26 -9.94
CA ILE A 97 15.83 6.46 -10.99
C ILE A 97 15.49 7.31 -12.22
N TYR A 98 14.95 8.51 -12.02
CA TYR A 98 14.38 9.35 -13.08
C TYR A 98 15.19 10.63 -13.40
N GLY A 99 16.31 10.85 -12.72
CA GLY A 99 17.18 12.01 -12.88
C GLY A 99 16.73 13.24 -12.08
N GLU A 100 17.54 14.30 -12.09
CA GLU A 100 17.27 15.55 -11.35
C GLU A 100 15.97 16.25 -11.76
N ASN A 101 15.50 16.01 -12.98
CA ASN A 101 14.25 16.55 -13.51
C ASN A 101 13.32 15.39 -13.96
N PRO A 102 12.63 14.73 -13.02
CA PRO A 102 11.73 13.63 -13.35
C PRO A 102 10.58 14.09 -14.26
N PRO A 103 10.01 13.20 -15.07
CA PRO A 103 8.82 13.51 -15.88
C PRO A 103 7.64 13.97 -15.03
N LEU A 104 6.80 14.84 -15.60
CA LEU A 104 5.66 15.44 -14.89
C LEU A 104 4.68 14.39 -14.32
N ASP A 105 4.40 13.30 -15.04
CA ASP A 105 3.55 12.22 -14.53
C ASP A 105 4.13 11.59 -13.24
N VAL A 106 5.46 11.47 -13.12
CA VAL A 106 6.14 10.94 -11.92
C VAL A 106 6.06 11.94 -10.77
N VAL A 107 6.34 13.21 -11.03
CA VAL A 107 6.25 14.29 -10.03
C VAL A 107 4.83 14.41 -9.49
N ASN A 108 3.84 14.47 -10.40
CA ASN A 108 2.43 14.55 -10.02
C ASN A 108 2.00 13.33 -9.20
N ARG A 109 2.46 12.13 -9.58
CA ARG A 109 2.17 10.91 -8.83
C ARG A 109 2.74 10.98 -7.41
N PHE A 110 4.00 11.35 -7.26
CA PHE A 110 4.68 11.47 -5.97
C PHE A 110 3.99 12.50 -5.07
N GLN A 111 3.80 13.72 -5.56
CA GLN A 111 3.19 14.82 -4.80
C GLN A 111 1.73 14.51 -4.41
N THR A 112 0.97 13.85 -5.30
CA THR A 112 -0.39 13.41 -4.97
C THR A 112 -0.37 12.41 -3.82
N GLU A 113 0.53 11.44 -3.84
CA GLU A 113 0.66 10.49 -2.73
C GLU A 113 1.13 11.14 -1.46
N GLU A 114 2.14 12.01 -1.52
CA GLU A 114 2.65 12.75 -0.38
C GLU A 114 1.51 13.51 0.35
N LEU A 115 0.70 14.27 -0.39
CA LEU A 115 -0.46 14.99 0.15
C LEU A 115 -1.52 14.05 0.75
N LEU A 116 -1.76 12.89 0.13
CA LEU A 116 -2.71 11.90 0.65
C LEU A 116 -2.20 11.20 1.92
N LEU A 117 -0.89 11.24 2.17
CA LEU A 117 -0.20 10.48 3.22
C LEU A 117 0.37 11.35 4.35
N GLU A 118 0.42 12.67 4.20
CA GLU A 118 1.05 13.65 5.12
C GLU A 118 0.75 13.37 6.61
N ASP A 119 -0.53 13.19 6.95
CA ASP A 119 -0.96 12.94 8.34
C ASP A 119 -1.05 11.45 8.72
N ARG A 120 -0.53 10.52 7.91
CA ARG A 120 -0.82 9.10 8.07
C ARG A 120 0.39 8.29 8.51
N GLU A 121 0.20 7.43 9.50
CA GLU A 121 1.24 6.53 10.01
C GLU A 121 1.63 5.44 9.00
N ILE A 122 0.87 5.25 7.92
CA ILE A 122 1.20 4.29 6.85
C ILE A 122 2.56 4.58 6.20
N LEU A 123 3.03 5.84 6.18
CA LEU A 123 4.38 6.17 5.72
C LEU A 123 5.46 5.41 6.49
N LEU A 124 5.26 5.20 7.80
CA LEU A 124 6.15 4.40 8.62
C LEU A 124 6.22 2.96 8.12
N TRP A 125 5.06 2.39 7.73
CA TRP A 125 5.01 1.06 7.14
C TRP A 125 5.72 1.02 5.79
N MET A 126 5.53 2.02 4.92
CA MET A 126 6.22 2.10 3.63
C MET A 126 7.74 2.08 3.78
N GLY A 127 8.29 2.91 4.68
CA GLY A 127 9.72 2.93 4.99
C GLY A 127 10.20 1.64 5.68
N PHE A 128 9.41 1.10 6.62
CA PHE A 128 9.72 -0.15 7.30
C PHE A 128 9.82 -1.31 6.32
N PHE A 129 8.87 -1.45 5.39
CA PHE A 129 8.88 -2.53 4.43
C PHE A 129 10.07 -2.43 3.48
N GLY A 130 10.46 -1.22 3.06
CA GLY A 130 11.71 -1.02 2.31
C GLY A 130 12.93 -1.58 3.06
N LYS A 131 13.04 -1.28 4.36
CA LYS A 131 14.11 -1.83 5.21
C LYS A 131 13.97 -3.33 5.47
N LEU A 132 12.76 -3.84 5.58
CA LEU A 132 12.52 -5.27 5.75
C LEU A 132 13.01 -6.05 4.53
N GLN A 133 12.78 -5.54 3.31
CA GLN A 133 13.29 -6.20 2.11
C GLN A 133 14.81 -6.25 2.07
N GLU A 134 15.49 -5.16 2.41
CA GLU A 134 16.97 -5.14 2.49
C GLU A 134 17.51 -6.20 3.48
N VAL A 135 16.75 -6.53 4.53
CA VAL A 135 17.10 -7.58 5.50
C VAL A 135 16.88 -8.97 4.91
N PHE A 136 15.72 -9.21 4.28
CA PHE A 136 15.37 -10.51 3.72
C PHE A 136 16.21 -10.86 2.48
N GLU A 137 16.58 -9.87 1.66
CA GLU A 137 17.45 -10.07 0.50
C GLU A 137 18.83 -10.62 0.92
N LYS A 138 19.37 -10.16 2.06
CA LYS A 138 20.64 -10.67 2.62
C LYS A 138 20.54 -12.08 3.20
N ASP A 139 19.33 -12.49 3.57
CA ASP A 139 19.04 -13.83 4.12
C ASP A 139 18.61 -14.82 3.02
N ASN A 140 18.62 -14.40 1.74
CA ASN A 140 18.01 -15.15 0.64
C ASN A 140 16.56 -15.57 0.95
N GLY A 141 15.79 -14.70 1.60
CA GLY A 141 14.39 -14.90 1.92
C GLY A 141 13.49 -13.86 1.25
N TYR A 142 12.21 -13.88 1.61
CA TYR A 142 11.27 -12.85 1.18
C TYR A 142 10.34 -12.40 2.30
N ALA A 143 9.89 -11.15 2.20
CA ALA A 143 8.71 -10.66 2.90
C ALA A 143 7.73 -10.09 1.87
N LEU A 144 6.52 -10.63 1.81
CA LEU A 144 5.49 -10.17 0.89
C LEU A 144 4.32 -9.59 1.66
N VAL A 145 3.97 -8.33 1.38
CA VAL A 145 2.79 -7.71 1.97
C VAL A 145 1.53 -8.36 1.41
N ARG A 146 0.65 -8.82 2.31
CA ARG A 146 -0.69 -9.29 1.97
C ARG A 146 -1.63 -8.09 1.97
N GLY A 147 -2.06 -7.68 0.79
CA GLY A 147 -2.95 -6.55 0.60
C GLY A 147 -2.61 -5.75 -0.66
N GLY A 148 -3.55 -4.90 -1.08
CA GLY A 148 -3.39 -4.06 -2.27
C GLY A 148 -2.77 -2.69 -2.00
N GLN A 149 -2.88 -2.17 -0.77
CA GLN A 149 -2.63 -0.75 -0.50
C GLN A 149 -1.20 -0.32 -0.79
N LEU A 150 -0.23 -1.08 -0.28
CA LEU A 150 1.19 -0.77 -0.49
C LEU A 150 1.59 -0.97 -1.95
N GLY A 151 1.10 -2.03 -2.62
CA GLY A 151 1.36 -2.23 -4.03
C GLY A 151 0.66 -1.25 -4.97
N ALA A 152 -0.30 -0.48 -4.46
CA ALA A 152 -0.91 0.64 -5.17
C ALA A 152 -0.16 1.97 -4.95
N SER A 153 0.86 2.03 -4.09
CA SER A 153 1.60 3.25 -3.76
C SER A 153 2.96 3.33 -4.47
N PHE A 154 3.19 4.44 -5.15
CA PHE A 154 4.44 4.77 -5.81
C PHE A 154 5.53 5.10 -4.79
N ILE A 155 5.17 5.78 -3.69
CA ILE A 155 6.11 6.02 -2.58
C ILE A 155 6.52 4.70 -1.93
N ALA A 156 5.58 3.77 -1.71
CA ALA A 156 5.93 2.44 -1.21
C ALA A 156 6.87 1.69 -2.18
N TRP A 157 6.64 1.79 -3.49
CA TRP A 157 7.47 1.16 -4.51
C TRP A 157 8.88 1.77 -4.56
N ILE A 158 8.99 3.10 -4.57
CA ILE A 158 10.30 3.79 -4.64
C ILE A 158 11.15 3.48 -3.40
N LEU A 159 10.51 3.34 -2.23
CA LEU A 159 11.15 2.92 -0.99
C LEU A 159 11.53 1.44 -0.97
N GLY A 160 11.10 0.64 -1.96
CA GLY A 160 11.32 -0.81 -2.02
C GLY A 160 10.40 -1.60 -1.10
N GLY A 161 9.33 -0.99 -0.57
CA GLY A 161 8.34 -1.67 0.27
C GLY A 161 7.38 -2.57 -0.51
N THR A 162 7.39 -2.50 -1.84
CA THR A 162 6.61 -3.35 -2.74
C THR A 162 7.35 -3.55 -4.07
N ILE A 163 7.10 -4.68 -4.75
CA ILE A 163 7.61 -4.98 -6.11
C ILE A 163 6.67 -4.53 -7.24
N VAL A 164 5.59 -3.83 -6.90
CA VAL A 164 4.56 -3.39 -7.86
C VAL A 164 4.72 -1.90 -8.11
N ASN A 165 5.07 -1.53 -9.34
CA ASN A 165 5.13 -0.15 -9.76
C ASN A 165 3.75 0.32 -10.25
N PRO A 166 3.05 1.22 -9.54
CA PRO A 166 1.69 1.57 -9.89
C PRO A 166 1.60 2.61 -11.01
N LEU A 167 2.72 3.13 -11.50
CA LEU A 167 2.73 4.02 -12.67
C LEU A 167 2.12 3.32 -13.90
N PRO A 168 1.60 4.08 -14.89
CA PRO A 168 1.22 3.50 -16.17
C PRO A 168 2.39 2.75 -16.81
N ALA A 169 2.11 1.79 -17.69
CA ALA A 169 3.15 1.06 -18.42
C ALA A 169 4.12 2.04 -19.08
N HIS A 170 5.42 1.80 -18.94
CA HIS A 170 6.45 2.71 -19.43
C HIS A 170 7.77 2.01 -19.72
N TYR A 171 8.60 2.68 -20.53
CA TYR A 171 10.03 2.44 -20.58
C TYR A 171 10.78 3.48 -19.77
N TYR A 172 11.92 3.09 -19.21
CA TYR A 172 12.91 4.03 -18.70
C TYR A 172 14.34 3.55 -19.00
N CYS A 173 15.24 4.50 -19.24
CA CYS A 173 16.64 4.22 -19.52
C CYS A 173 17.47 4.36 -18.24
N PRO A 174 18.17 3.29 -17.78
CA PRO A 174 18.99 3.39 -16.57
C PRO A 174 20.19 4.33 -16.74
N ALA A 175 20.69 4.51 -17.97
CA ALA A 175 21.84 5.36 -18.28
C ALA A 175 21.46 6.84 -18.48
N CYS A 176 20.58 7.17 -19.43
CA CYS A 176 20.26 8.56 -19.75
C CYS A 176 18.97 9.08 -19.12
N LYS A 177 18.30 8.28 -18.27
CA LYS A 177 17.10 8.64 -17.49
C LYS A 177 15.86 9.04 -18.31
N LYS A 178 15.92 8.95 -19.64
CA LYS A 178 14.75 9.14 -20.53
C LYS A 178 13.67 8.11 -20.22
N MET A 179 12.42 8.56 -20.25
CA MET A 179 11.24 7.76 -19.92
C MET A 179 10.11 8.05 -20.92
N GLU A 180 9.27 7.05 -21.20
CA GLU A 180 8.12 7.17 -22.10
C GLU A 180 6.96 6.29 -21.61
N PHE A 181 5.76 6.86 -21.49
CA PHE A 181 4.55 6.15 -21.03
C PHE A 181 3.71 5.61 -22.19
N PHE A 182 3.11 4.44 -21.97
CA PHE A 182 2.24 3.69 -22.88
C PHE A 182 0.91 3.40 -22.19
N LYS A 183 0.06 4.42 -22.04
CA LYS A 183 -1.17 4.36 -21.21
C LYS A 183 -2.20 3.33 -21.70
N GLU A 184 -2.19 3.00 -22.99
CA GLU A 184 -3.04 1.94 -23.58
C GLU A 184 -2.61 0.52 -23.20
N THR A 185 -1.39 0.34 -22.68
CA THR A 185 -0.87 -0.96 -22.27
C THR A 185 -1.15 -1.19 -20.78
N LYS A 186 -1.90 -2.26 -20.46
CA LYS A 186 -2.31 -2.58 -19.08
C LYS A 186 -1.16 -3.05 -18.17
N CYS A 187 -0.08 -3.56 -18.76
CA CYS A 187 1.07 -4.14 -18.05
C CYS A 187 2.38 -3.83 -18.78
N GLY A 188 3.28 -3.08 -18.14
CA GLY A 188 4.55 -2.66 -18.73
C GLY A 188 5.52 -3.79 -19.03
N ILE A 189 5.42 -4.92 -18.32
CA ILE A 189 6.26 -6.12 -18.58
C ILE A 189 6.00 -6.66 -20.00
N ASP A 190 4.79 -6.45 -20.54
CA ASP A 190 4.40 -6.93 -21.87
C ASP A 190 4.93 -6.08 -23.02
N LEU A 191 5.45 -4.89 -22.71
CA LEU A 191 6.11 -4.04 -23.70
C LEU A 191 7.28 -4.80 -24.37
N PRO A 192 7.47 -4.66 -25.70
CA PRO A 192 8.58 -5.32 -26.39
C PRO A 192 9.94 -4.82 -25.91
N ASP A 193 10.98 -5.64 -25.96
CA ASP A 193 12.33 -5.18 -25.62
C ASP A 193 12.79 -4.12 -26.65
N LYS A 194 13.35 -3.00 -26.16
CA LYS A 194 13.83 -1.89 -26.99
C LYS A 194 15.16 -1.34 -26.46
N LYS A 195 15.91 -0.66 -27.33
CA LYS A 195 17.09 0.14 -26.95
C LYS A 195 16.74 1.61 -26.90
N CYS A 196 17.37 2.33 -25.97
CA CYS A 196 17.27 3.77 -25.89
C CYS A 196 18.07 4.43 -27.01
N SER A 197 17.76 5.69 -27.32
CA SER A 197 18.58 6.55 -28.19
C SER A 197 20.07 6.65 -27.79
N CYS A 198 20.42 6.39 -26.53
CA CYS A 198 21.82 6.35 -26.07
C CYS A 198 22.50 4.97 -26.24
N GLY A 199 21.81 3.97 -26.81
CA GLY A 199 22.32 2.62 -27.03
C GLY A 199 22.03 1.62 -25.90
N GLU A 200 21.71 2.11 -24.70
CA GLU A 200 21.42 1.27 -23.52
C GLU A 200 20.10 0.49 -23.66
N LYS A 201 20.00 -0.70 -23.05
CA LYS A 201 18.73 -1.45 -23.04
C LYS A 201 17.70 -0.68 -22.18
N LEU A 202 16.50 -0.48 -22.72
CA LEU A 202 15.41 0.10 -21.94
C LEU A 202 14.86 -0.94 -20.97
N LYS A 203 14.66 -0.51 -19.72
CA LYS A 203 13.86 -1.23 -18.74
C LYS A 203 12.38 -0.93 -18.96
N LYS A 204 11.50 -1.85 -18.54
CA LYS A 204 10.05 -1.74 -18.74
C LYS A 204 9.30 -2.15 -17.48
N ASP A 205 8.32 -1.33 -17.08
CA ASP A 205 7.56 -1.56 -15.85
C ASP A 205 6.23 -0.78 -15.89
N GLY A 206 5.45 -0.86 -14.80
CA GLY A 206 4.23 -0.09 -14.59
C GLY A 206 2.97 -0.89 -14.86
N PHE A 207 2.03 -0.84 -13.90
CA PHE A 207 0.77 -1.59 -13.93
C PHE A 207 -0.48 -0.73 -13.98
N GLY A 208 -0.33 0.60 -14.05
CA GLY A 208 -1.44 1.54 -14.21
C GLY A 208 -2.45 1.49 -13.06
N ILE A 209 -1.96 1.48 -11.81
CA ILE A 209 -2.82 1.42 -10.62
C ILE A 209 -3.06 2.84 -10.11
N ALA A 210 -4.31 3.29 -10.16
CA ALA A 210 -4.70 4.62 -9.70
C ALA A 210 -4.44 4.80 -8.20
N THR A 211 -3.97 6.00 -7.82
CA THR A 211 -3.56 6.36 -6.45
C THR A 211 -4.64 6.12 -5.41
N VAL A 212 -5.93 6.24 -5.78
CA VAL A 212 -7.04 6.03 -4.84
C VAL A 212 -7.10 4.59 -4.29
N ASN A 213 -6.49 3.61 -4.98
CA ASN A 213 -6.44 2.22 -4.54
C ASN A 213 -5.47 1.98 -3.38
N ILE A 214 -4.74 3.01 -2.94
CA ILE A 214 -4.04 3.03 -1.65
C ILE A 214 -5.06 2.92 -0.48
N PHE A 215 -6.31 3.36 -0.68
CA PHE A 215 -7.34 3.34 0.35
C PHE A 215 -8.17 2.05 0.35
N PRO A 216 -8.67 1.62 1.53
CA PRO A 216 -8.50 2.25 2.84
C PRO A 216 -7.14 1.95 3.47
N LEU A 217 -6.55 2.98 4.08
CA LEU A 217 -5.33 2.86 4.87
C LEU A 217 -5.61 2.07 6.15
N ARG A 218 -4.72 1.15 6.49
CA ARG A 218 -4.81 0.33 7.71
C ARG A 218 -3.56 0.53 8.55
N LYS A 219 -3.73 0.59 9.87
CA LYS A 219 -2.61 0.59 10.82
C LYS A 219 -2.06 -0.81 11.05
N TRP A 220 -2.91 -1.83 10.89
CA TRP A 220 -2.52 -3.22 10.98
C TRP A 220 -2.23 -3.82 9.60
N MET A 221 -0.98 -4.23 9.40
CA MET A 221 -0.50 -4.85 8.18
C MET A 221 -0.48 -6.37 8.31
N GLU A 222 -0.48 -7.07 7.18
CA GLU A 222 -0.30 -8.51 7.15
C GLU A 222 0.78 -8.84 6.12
N ILE A 223 1.69 -9.73 6.46
CA ILE A 223 2.77 -10.17 5.57
C ILE A 223 2.91 -11.69 5.57
N THR A 224 3.34 -12.24 4.44
CA THR A 224 3.89 -13.59 4.34
C THR A 224 5.40 -13.50 4.30
N VAL A 225 6.11 -14.33 5.06
CA VAL A 225 7.58 -14.41 5.02
C VAL A 225 8.06 -15.81 4.70
N SER A 226 9.26 -15.92 4.13
CA SER A 226 9.94 -17.21 3.99
C SER A 226 10.14 -17.91 5.34
N LYS A 227 10.30 -19.24 5.32
CA LYS A 227 10.53 -20.06 6.51
C LYS A 227 11.62 -19.48 7.41
N ASN A 228 11.40 -19.51 8.73
CA ASN A 228 12.26 -18.91 9.78
C ASN A 228 12.38 -17.37 9.71
N GLY A 229 11.64 -16.70 8.83
CA GLY A 229 11.70 -15.25 8.66
C GLY A 229 11.12 -14.45 9.83
N THR A 230 10.30 -15.06 10.69
CA THR A 230 9.61 -14.34 11.76
C THR A 230 10.55 -13.67 12.75
N GLY A 231 11.69 -14.31 13.06
CA GLY A 231 12.73 -13.74 13.91
C GLY A 231 13.40 -12.51 13.29
N LEU A 232 13.58 -12.51 11.97
CA LEU A 232 14.12 -11.35 11.23
C LEU A 232 13.16 -10.18 11.26
N VAL A 233 11.85 -10.44 11.06
CA VAL A 233 10.82 -9.40 11.17
C VAL A 233 10.86 -8.74 12.55
N LYS A 234 10.90 -9.54 13.62
CA LYS A 234 10.94 -8.98 14.99
C LYS A 234 12.18 -8.11 15.23
N LYS A 235 13.35 -8.58 14.83
CA LYS A 235 14.61 -7.82 14.93
C LYS A 235 14.54 -6.52 14.12
N CYS A 236 13.99 -6.58 12.92
CA CYS A 236 13.82 -5.41 12.05
C CYS A 236 12.86 -4.39 12.68
N LEU A 237 11.72 -4.85 13.22
CA LEU A 237 10.76 -3.99 13.94
C LEU A 237 11.41 -3.29 15.12
N ASP A 238 12.12 -4.04 15.98
CA ASP A 238 12.80 -3.49 17.14
C ASP A 238 13.81 -2.42 16.74
N ASN A 239 14.62 -2.68 15.72
CA ASN A 239 15.65 -1.73 15.27
C ASN A 239 15.06 -0.50 14.60
N TYR A 240 14.02 -0.68 13.76
CA TYR A 240 13.42 0.40 12.98
C TYR A 240 12.62 1.36 13.89
N PHE A 241 11.87 0.83 14.84
CA PHE A 241 11.00 1.61 15.73
C PHE A 241 11.64 1.96 17.08
N LYS A 242 12.92 1.63 17.33
CA LYS A 242 13.60 1.83 18.62
C LYS A 242 13.52 3.26 19.18
N GLU A 243 13.48 4.27 18.30
CA GLU A 243 13.42 5.68 18.70
C GLU A 243 11.98 6.19 18.85
N TYR A 244 11.01 5.48 18.28
CA TYR A 244 9.59 5.81 18.29
C TYR A 244 8.84 5.17 19.46
N GLY A 245 9.14 3.91 19.75
CA GLY A 245 8.39 3.14 20.73
C GLY A 245 8.94 1.74 20.93
N VAL A 246 8.10 0.86 21.43
CA VAL A 246 8.46 -0.49 21.82
C VAL A 246 7.55 -1.51 21.16
N VAL A 247 8.16 -2.57 20.64
CA VAL A 247 7.42 -3.65 19.98
C VAL A 247 6.94 -4.65 21.02
N ARG A 248 5.66 -5.04 20.93
CA ARG A 248 5.03 -6.07 21.77
C ARG A 248 4.54 -7.22 20.93
N GLU A 249 4.69 -8.44 21.44
CA GLU A 249 4.03 -9.60 20.84
C GLU A 249 2.57 -9.65 21.29
N VAL A 250 1.67 -10.00 20.37
CA VAL A 250 0.22 -10.04 20.62
C VAL A 250 -0.29 -11.46 20.49
N ILE A 251 -1.00 -11.94 21.50
CA ILE A 251 -1.66 -13.24 21.50
C ILE A 251 -3.16 -13.02 21.64
N ILE A 252 -3.94 -13.65 20.76
CA ILE A 252 -5.41 -13.62 20.82
C ILE A 252 -5.87 -14.80 21.70
N SER A 253 -6.47 -14.51 22.85
CA SER A 253 -6.75 -15.47 23.91
C SER A 253 -7.88 -16.46 23.60
N ASN A 254 -8.79 -16.10 22.68
CA ASN A 254 -10.01 -16.85 22.37
C ASN A 254 -10.06 -17.31 20.90
N ASN A 255 -8.94 -17.72 20.32
CA ASN A 255 -9.04 -18.51 19.09
C ASN A 255 -9.69 -19.84 19.48
N VAL A 256 -10.93 -20.04 19.05
CA VAL A 256 -11.59 -21.35 19.06
C VAL A 256 -10.62 -22.30 18.39
N LYS A 257 -10.06 -23.25 19.16
CA LYS A 257 -9.27 -24.35 18.57
C LYS A 257 -10.20 -25.07 17.58
N GLY A 258 -9.88 -25.02 16.29
CA GLY A 258 -10.48 -25.89 15.29
C GLY A 258 -11.33 -25.26 14.17
N GLU A 259 -11.39 -23.94 13.99
CA GLU A 259 -12.14 -23.35 12.85
C GLU A 259 -11.37 -22.34 11.99
N ASP A 260 -10.11 -22.03 12.28
CA ASP A 260 -9.30 -21.16 11.42
C ASP A 260 -8.43 -21.98 10.45
N ALA A 261 -8.52 -21.68 9.15
CA ALA A 261 -7.62 -22.19 8.12
C ALA A 261 -6.13 -21.86 8.38
N PHE A 262 -5.84 -21.03 9.40
CA PHE A 262 -4.51 -20.62 9.85
C PHE A 262 -3.81 -21.59 10.82
N ASP A 263 -4.48 -22.62 11.33
CA ASP A 263 -3.84 -23.62 12.22
C ASP A 263 -2.69 -24.39 11.54
N ARG A 264 -2.58 -24.29 10.20
CA ARG A 264 -1.47 -24.86 9.41
C ARG A 264 -0.25 -23.94 9.32
N PHE A 265 -0.35 -22.66 9.68
CA PHE A 265 0.71 -21.67 9.48
C PHE A 265 1.27 -21.18 10.82
N ASN A 266 2.58 -20.93 10.87
CA ASN A 266 3.20 -20.28 12.02
C ASN A 266 2.89 -18.77 11.96
N VAL A 267 1.91 -18.33 12.74
CA VAL A 267 1.44 -16.94 12.77
C VAL A 267 1.94 -16.22 14.03
N LYS A 268 2.63 -15.10 13.85
CA LYS A 268 3.02 -14.18 14.93
C LYS A 268 2.42 -12.80 14.69
N ARG A 269 2.12 -12.09 15.78
CA ARG A 269 1.54 -10.75 15.73
C ARG A 269 2.35 -9.81 16.59
N TYR A 270 2.63 -8.63 16.06
CA TYR A 270 3.36 -7.59 16.77
C TYR A 270 2.62 -6.26 16.70
N MET A 271 2.66 -5.50 17.78
CA MET A 271 2.20 -4.10 17.81
C MET A 271 3.36 -3.18 18.19
N VAL A 272 3.39 -1.98 17.62
CA VAL A 272 4.35 -0.93 17.95
C VAL A 272 3.65 0.06 18.87
N VAL A 273 4.06 0.05 20.13
CA VAL A 273 3.45 0.85 21.20
C VAL A 273 4.31 2.09 21.42
N SER A 274 3.72 3.28 21.22
CA SER A 274 4.37 4.55 21.56
C SER A 274 4.61 4.66 23.06
N GLU A 275 5.48 5.58 23.51
CA GLU A 275 5.72 5.77 24.95
C GLU A 275 4.45 6.12 25.74
N GLU A 276 3.52 6.88 25.16
CA GLU A 276 2.23 7.21 25.78
C GLU A 276 1.39 5.96 26.03
N LEU A 277 1.32 5.08 25.03
CA LEU A 277 0.56 3.83 25.09
C LEU A 277 1.29 2.75 25.89
N ASN A 278 2.58 2.92 26.18
CA ASN A 278 3.38 1.95 26.93
C ASN A 278 2.82 1.70 28.34
N LYS A 279 2.18 2.71 28.95
CA LYS A 279 1.48 2.54 30.24
C LYS A 279 0.28 1.61 30.13
N ARG A 280 -0.42 1.60 28.98
CA ARG A 280 -1.56 0.72 28.70
C ARG A 280 -1.11 -0.70 28.37
N PHE A 281 0.09 -0.87 27.78
CA PHE A 281 0.65 -2.16 27.39
C PHE A 281 2.07 -2.38 27.94
N PRO A 282 2.23 -2.50 29.28
CA PRO A 282 3.54 -2.58 29.91
C PRO A 282 4.23 -3.94 29.68
N GLU A 283 3.46 -5.00 29.49
CA GLU A 283 3.98 -6.35 29.32
C GLU A 283 4.58 -6.58 27.93
N LYS A 284 5.63 -7.39 27.83
CA LYS A 284 6.26 -7.78 26.55
C LYS A 284 5.32 -8.56 25.63
N ILE A 285 4.43 -9.35 26.22
CA ILE A 285 3.40 -10.14 25.54
C ILE A 285 2.06 -9.59 25.97
N VAL A 286 1.27 -9.11 25.03
CA VAL A 286 -0.07 -8.56 25.26
C VAL A 286 -1.08 -9.63 24.86
N ARG A 287 -1.94 -10.02 25.79
CA ARG A 287 -3.03 -10.97 25.55
C ARG A 287 -4.34 -10.22 25.38
N LEU A 288 -5.00 -10.39 24.25
CA LEU A 288 -6.26 -9.72 23.90
C LEU A 288 -7.32 -10.75 23.56
N SER A 289 -8.57 -10.51 23.92
CA SER A 289 -9.71 -11.17 23.27
C SER A 289 -9.80 -10.78 21.79
N PHE A 290 -10.59 -11.50 21.00
CA PHE A 290 -10.80 -11.17 19.58
C PHE A 290 -11.35 -9.75 19.39
N GLU A 291 -12.32 -9.34 20.22
CA GLU A 291 -12.93 -8.01 20.17
C GLU A 291 -11.91 -6.91 20.53
N GLU A 292 -11.11 -7.11 21.58
CA GLU A 292 -10.05 -6.18 21.94
C GLU A 292 -8.98 -6.07 20.85
N TYR A 293 -8.59 -7.21 20.24
CA TYR A 293 -7.68 -7.21 19.10
C TYR A 293 -8.26 -6.44 17.92
N TYR A 294 -9.53 -6.69 17.58
CA TYR A 294 -10.22 -6.03 16.48
C TYR A 294 -10.20 -4.51 16.68
N ASN A 295 -10.58 -4.02 17.87
CA ASN A 295 -10.55 -2.59 18.18
C ASN A 295 -9.12 -2.03 18.18
N THR A 296 -8.17 -2.72 18.81
CA THR A 296 -6.77 -2.30 18.89
C THR A 296 -6.10 -2.20 17.53
N ALA A 297 -6.43 -3.10 16.60
CA ALA A 297 -5.87 -3.12 15.25
C ALA A 297 -6.27 -1.92 14.39
N HIS A 298 -7.33 -1.18 14.76
CA HIS A 298 -7.71 0.07 14.09
C HIS A 298 -6.87 1.26 14.58
N ASP A 299 -6.46 1.23 15.86
CA ASP A 299 -5.88 2.40 16.54
C ASP A 299 -4.35 2.35 16.64
N ILE A 300 -3.77 1.14 16.66
CA ILE A 300 -2.34 0.91 16.89
C ILE A 300 -1.68 0.31 15.66
N LEU A 301 -0.46 0.75 15.39
CA LEU A 301 0.40 0.13 14.39
C LEU A 301 0.68 -1.31 14.78
N GLY A 302 0.32 -2.24 13.92
CA GLY A 302 0.71 -3.63 14.12
C GLY A 302 0.87 -4.39 12.83
N ILE A 303 1.37 -5.61 12.98
CA ILE A 303 1.69 -6.48 11.86
C ILE A 303 1.43 -7.93 12.24
N THR A 304 0.68 -8.62 11.39
CA THR A 304 0.54 -10.08 11.41
C THR A 304 1.57 -10.66 10.43
N VAL A 305 2.39 -11.58 10.93
CA VAL A 305 3.42 -12.30 10.17
C VAL A 305 2.94 -13.73 10.01
N VAL A 306 2.75 -14.15 8.76
CA VAL A 306 2.44 -15.52 8.39
C VAL A 306 3.70 -16.14 7.80
N GLU A 307 4.27 -17.12 8.47
CA GLU A 307 5.47 -17.79 7.97
C GLU A 307 5.10 -18.94 7.03
N ALA A 308 5.75 -18.97 5.86
CA ALA A 308 5.58 -20.04 4.88
C ALA A 308 6.38 -21.30 5.27
N ASP A 309 5.86 -22.46 4.88
CA ASP A 309 6.50 -23.76 5.18
C ASP A 309 7.81 -23.99 4.40
N LYS A 310 7.97 -23.30 3.26
CA LYS A 310 9.10 -23.45 2.34
C LYS A 310 10.10 -22.30 2.48
N SER A 311 11.38 -22.65 2.50
CA SER A 311 12.48 -21.71 2.27
C SER A 311 12.67 -21.57 0.75
N VAL A 312 12.34 -20.40 0.22
CA VAL A 312 12.49 -20.09 -1.19
C VAL A 312 13.45 -18.92 -1.28
N GLU A 313 14.57 -19.11 -1.99
CA GLU A 313 15.43 -17.99 -2.35
C GLU A 313 14.65 -17.06 -3.26
N PHE A 314 14.70 -15.76 -2.98
CA PHE A 314 13.93 -14.78 -3.74
C PHE A 314 14.71 -13.47 -3.82
N LYS A 315 14.75 -12.88 -5.02
CA LYS A 315 15.31 -11.55 -5.23
C LYS A 315 14.19 -10.55 -5.37
N TYR A 316 14.15 -9.57 -4.47
CA TYR A 316 13.07 -8.60 -4.40
C TYR A 316 13.21 -7.45 -5.40
N VAL A 317 14.44 -7.11 -5.81
CA VAL A 317 14.73 -5.90 -6.60
C VAL A 317 14.84 -6.21 -8.09
N ASP A 318 14.24 -5.35 -8.94
CA ASP A 318 14.40 -5.36 -10.41
C ASP A 318 13.94 -6.65 -11.11
N ILE A 319 12.78 -7.18 -10.71
CA ILE A 319 12.19 -8.37 -11.33
C ILE A 319 11.62 -8.00 -12.71
N GLU A 320 12.39 -8.29 -13.76
CA GLU A 320 11.95 -8.26 -15.15
C GLU A 320 11.87 -9.68 -15.72
N PHE A 321 10.79 -9.94 -16.46
CA PHE A 321 10.61 -11.22 -17.15
C PHE A 321 10.64 -11.04 -18.66
N SER A 322 11.43 -11.88 -19.33
CA SER A 322 11.35 -12.02 -20.78
C SER A 322 10.07 -12.76 -21.19
N LYS A 323 9.60 -12.54 -22.42
CA LYS A 323 8.47 -13.30 -22.99
C LYS A 323 8.68 -14.81 -22.93
N LYS A 324 9.94 -15.25 -23.08
CA LYS A 324 10.33 -16.66 -22.97
C LYS A 324 10.08 -17.20 -21.56
N GLN A 325 10.52 -16.49 -20.53
CA GLN A 325 10.34 -16.90 -19.13
C GLN A 325 8.85 -16.96 -18.74
N ILE A 326 8.06 -15.99 -19.19
CA ILE A 326 6.60 -15.97 -18.99
C ILE A 326 5.96 -17.24 -19.60
N LYS A 327 6.36 -17.60 -20.83
CA LYS A 327 5.87 -18.79 -21.52
C LYS A 327 6.33 -20.09 -20.86
N GLU A 328 7.58 -20.15 -20.40
CA GLU A 328 8.11 -21.30 -19.65
C GLU A 328 7.35 -21.52 -18.35
N TYR A 329 7.12 -20.45 -17.57
CA TYR A 329 6.32 -20.53 -16.35
C TYR A 329 4.88 -20.94 -16.64
N TYR A 330 4.25 -20.36 -17.67
CA TYR A 330 2.88 -20.70 -18.05
C TYR A 330 2.72 -22.19 -18.35
N ASN A 331 3.65 -22.77 -19.11
CA ASN A 331 3.63 -24.20 -19.43
C ASN A 331 3.86 -25.05 -18.17
N TYR A 332 4.85 -24.69 -17.35
CA TYR A 332 5.10 -25.36 -16.08
C TYR A 332 3.86 -25.34 -15.16
N ALA A 333 3.22 -24.18 -15.01
CA ALA A 333 2.04 -24.01 -14.18
C ALA A 333 0.86 -24.82 -14.69
N LYS A 334 0.71 -24.96 -16.02
CA LYS A 334 -0.29 -25.83 -16.64
C LYS A 334 -0.01 -27.31 -16.42
N GLU A 335 1.24 -27.75 -16.55
CA GLU A 335 1.65 -29.16 -16.37
C GLU A 335 1.58 -29.64 -14.92
N ASN A 336 1.63 -28.71 -13.96
CA ASN A 336 1.59 -29.00 -12.52
C ASN A 336 0.25 -28.59 -11.88
N ASP A 337 -0.80 -28.38 -12.68
CA ASP A 337 -2.16 -28.03 -12.24
C ASP A 337 -2.22 -26.80 -11.30
N ILE A 338 -1.29 -25.84 -11.44
CA ILE A 338 -1.24 -24.62 -10.63
C ILE A 338 -2.42 -23.69 -10.97
N PHE A 339 -2.90 -23.74 -12.20
CA PHE A 339 -4.08 -22.97 -12.64
C PHE A 339 -5.41 -23.69 -12.36
N ASP A 340 -5.41 -24.64 -11.44
CA ASP A 340 -6.58 -25.41 -11.03
C ASP A 340 -6.83 -25.27 -9.52
N ASP A 341 -8.09 -25.00 -9.14
CA ASP A 341 -8.48 -24.97 -7.73
C ASP A 341 -9.67 -25.91 -7.50
N PRO A 342 -9.42 -27.20 -7.23
CA PRO A 342 -10.47 -28.18 -7.02
C PRO A 342 -11.29 -27.92 -5.75
N VAL A 343 -10.73 -27.20 -4.77
CA VAL A 343 -11.44 -26.86 -3.52
C VAL A 343 -12.54 -25.83 -3.80
N ARG A 344 -12.25 -24.85 -4.65
CA ARG A 344 -13.22 -23.86 -5.10
C ARG A 344 -14.00 -24.29 -6.34
N ASN A 345 -13.67 -25.45 -6.91
CA ASN A 345 -14.22 -25.99 -8.15
C ASN A 345 -14.04 -24.99 -9.33
N ILE A 346 -12.85 -24.39 -9.39
CA ILE A 346 -12.46 -23.45 -10.44
C ILE A 346 -11.54 -24.16 -11.41
N HIS A 347 -12.00 -24.28 -12.66
CA HIS A 347 -11.28 -24.94 -13.74
C HIS A 347 -11.16 -23.98 -14.94
N LEU A 348 -9.94 -23.74 -15.41
CA LEU A 348 -9.66 -22.83 -16.54
C LEU A 348 -9.21 -23.51 -17.86
N PRO A 349 -9.53 -24.80 -18.16
CA PRO A 349 -8.84 -25.56 -19.21
C PRO A 349 -9.03 -24.96 -20.61
N LYS A 350 -10.16 -24.32 -20.88
CA LYS A 350 -10.45 -23.71 -22.19
C LYS A 350 -9.59 -22.48 -22.46
N ILE A 351 -9.52 -21.52 -21.54
CA ILE A 351 -8.61 -20.36 -21.67
C ILE A 351 -7.17 -20.86 -21.84
N LEU A 352 -6.79 -21.84 -21.03
CA LEU A 352 -5.43 -22.38 -21.03
C LEU A 352 -5.07 -23.14 -22.33
N ALA A 353 -6.05 -23.49 -23.15
CA ALA A 353 -5.83 -24.10 -24.47
C ALA A 353 -5.73 -23.07 -25.59
N ASP A 354 -6.48 -21.97 -25.45
CA ASP A 354 -6.63 -20.92 -26.47
C ASP A 354 -5.41 -19.97 -26.49
N ILE A 355 -4.77 -19.72 -25.35
CA ILE A 355 -3.58 -18.86 -25.25
C ILE A 355 -2.34 -19.61 -25.76
N LYS A 356 -1.77 -19.16 -26.89
CA LYS A 356 -0.54 -19.73 -27.48
C LYS A 356 0.74 -19.00 -27.07
N GLU A 357 0.65 -17.67 -26.98
CA GLU A 357 1.76 -16.80 -26.56
C GLU A 357 1.29 -15.99 -25.35
N PRO A 358 1.48 -16.52 -24.12
CA PRO A 358 0.99 -15.87 -22.92
C PRO A 358 1.77 -14.58 -22.64
N SER A 359 1.05 -13.51 -22.32
CA SER A 359 1.60 -12.28 -21.75
C SER A 359 1.57 -12.32 -20.22
N PHE A 360 2.31 -11.44 -19.56
CA PHE A 360 2.21 -11.25 -18.12
C PHE A 360 0.80 -10.79 -17.73
N GLY A 361 0.18 -9.91 -18.52
CA GLY A 361 -1.22 -9.50 -18.34
C GLY A 361 -2.20 -10.67 -18.40
N ASP A 362 -1.96 -11.67 -19.24
CA ASP A 362 -2.80 -12.89 -19.28
C ASP A 362 -2.65 -13.70 -17.99
N LEU A 363 -1.41 -13.84 -17.48
CA LEU A 363 -1.17 -14.51 -16.21
C LEU A 363 -1.83 -13.79 -15.03
N VAL A 364 -1.81 -12.45 -15.01
CA VAL A 364 -2.50 -11.65 -13.99
C VAL A 364 -4.01 -11.91 -14.03
N ALA A 365 -4.60 -11.92 -15.23
CA ALA A 365 -6.02 -12.18 -15.41
C ALA A 365 -6.40 -13.62 -14.99
N ILE A 366 -5.63 -14.63 -15.42
CA ILE A 366 -5.80 -16.04 -15.01
C ILE A 366 -5.77 -16.17 -13.48
N ASN A 367 -4.80 -15.55 -12.81
CA ASN A 367 -4.72 -15.58 -11.35
C ASN A 367 -5.89 -14.85 -10.68
N GLY A 368 -6.37 -13.75 -11.26
CA GLY A 368 -7.57 -13.06 -10.79
C GLY A 368 -8.83 -13.93 -10.84
N PHE A 369 -9.03 -14.67 -11.96
CA PHE A 369 -10.12 -15.63 -12.09
C PHE A 369 -10.00 -16.82 -11.14
N LEU A 370 -8.79 -17.33 -10.95
CA LEU A 370 -8.51 -18.49 -10.10
C LEU A 370 -8.74 -18.22 -8.61
N HIS A 371 -8.38 -17.03 -8.13
CA HIS A 371 -8.44 -16.74 -6.70
C HIS A 371 -9.71 -15.96 -6.31
N GLY A 372 -10.29 -15.19 -7.23
CA GLY A 372 -11.54 -14.49 -7.00
C GLY A 372 -12.72 -15.45 -6.77
N THR A 373 -13.68 -15.04 -5.94
CA THR A 373 -14.88 -15.87 -5.67
C THR A 373 -16.07 -15.33 -6.46
N GLY A 374 -16.72 -16.17 -7.27
CA GLY A 374 -17.83 -15.74 -8.16
C GLY A 374 -17.36 -14.89 -9.35
N VAL A 375 -16.06 -14.96 -9.67
CA VAL A 375 -15.46 -14.23 -10.79
C VAL A 375 -15.51 -15.06 -12.07
N TRP A 376 -15.15 -16.35 -11.98
CA TRP A 376 -15.12 -17.24 -13.14
C TRP A 376 -16.44 -18.00 -13.37
N GLU A 377 -16.82 -18.90 -12.47
CA GLU A 377 -17.96 -19.82 -12.63
C GLU A 377 -19.27 -19.05 -12.78
N ASN A 378 -20.06 -19.39 -13.80
CA ASN A 378 -21.35 -18.74 -14.11
C ASN A 378 -21.27 -17.21 -14.31
N ASN A 379 -20.04 -16.70 -14.55
CA ASN A 379 -19.73 -15.29 -14.75
C ASN A 379 -18.75 -15.12 -15.92
N ALA A 380 -17.46 -14.88 -15.67
CA ALA A 380 -16.48 -14.65 -16.75
C ALA A 380 -16.36 -15.83 -17.72
N GLU A 381 -16.60 -17.07 -17.28
CA GLU A 381 -16.62 -18.23 -18.18
C GLU A 381 -17.68 -18.08 -19.29
N TYR A 382 -18.85 -17.55 -18.96
CA TYR A 382 -19.93 -17.31 -19.92
C TYR A 382 -19.61 -16.14 -20.85
N LEU A 383 -19.01 -15.07 -20.32
CA LEU A 383 -18.54 -13.93 -21.11
C LEU A 383 -17.47 -14.36 -22.12
N TYR A 384 -16.55 -15.23 -21.70
CA TYR A 384 -15.53 -15.81 -22.57
C TYR A 384 -16.16 -16.65 -23.69
N LYS A 385 -17.15 -17.50 -23.37
CA LYS A 385 -17.91 -18.27 -24.38
C LYS A 385 -18.66 -17.37 -25.37
N LYS A 386 -19.04 -16.15 -24.97
CA LYS A 386 -19.64 -15.12 -25.83
C LYS A 386 -18.64 -14.32 -26.66
N GLY A 387 -17.34 -14.58 -26.53
CA GLY A 387 -16.29 -13.91 -27.30
C GLY A 387 -15.84 -12.57 -26.72
N ILE A 388 -16.20 -12.25 -25.48
CA ILE A 388 -15.63 -11.09 -24.79
C ILE A 388 -14.13 -11.37 -24.55
N PRO A 389 -13.22 -10.45 -24.89
CA PRO A 389 -11.79 -10.63 -24.63
C PRO A 389 -11.50 -10.79 -23.14
N LEU A 390 -10.59 -11.70 -22.81
CA LEU A 390 -10.17 -11.98 -21.43
C LEU A 390 -9.74 -10.70 -20.69
N GLN A 391 -9.00 -9.84 -21.39
CA GLN A 391 -8.48 -8.60 -20.83
C GLN A 391 -9.56 -7.56 -20.53
N ASP A 392 -10.76 -7.66 -21.10
CA ASP A 392 -11.85 -6.69 -20.91
C ASP A 392 -12.80 -7.09 -19.77
N MET A 393 -12.65 -8.29 -19.21
CA MET A 393 -13.44 -8.80 -18.10
C MET A 393 -12.92 -8.30 -16.75
N ILE A 394 -13.77 -8.40 -15.72
CA ILE A 394 -13.41 -8.06 -14.34
C ILE A 394 -12.70 -9.26 -13.69
N TYR A 395 -11.41 -9.11 -13.38
CA TYR A 395 -10.64 -10.13 -12.64
C TYR A 395 -9.93 -9.57 -11.41
N CYS A 396 -9.85 -8.25 -11.26
CA CYS A 396 -9.36 -7.58 -10.07
C CYS A 396 -10.18 -6.33 -9.72
N CYS A 397 -9.98 -5.80 -8.51
CA CYS A 397 -10.68 -4.60 -8.04
C CYS A 397 -10.46 -3.38 -8.93
N GLU A 398 -9.24 -3.20 -9.45
CA GLU A 398 -8.82 -2.04 -10.21
C GLU A 398 -9.45 -1.99 -11.61
N ASP A 399 -9.89 -3.13 -12.16
CA ASP A 399 -10.62 -3.18 -13.42
C ASP A 399 -11.94 -2.41 -13.31
N VAL A 400 -12.67 -2.62 -12.20
CA VAL A 400 -13.93 -1.90 -11.91
C VAL A 400 -13.68 -0.40 -11.81
N TYR A 401 -12.68 0.00 -11.03
CA TYR A 401 -12.39 1.43 -10.85
C TYR A 401 -12.00 2.10 -12.16
N SER A 402 -11.04 1.52 -12.89
CA SER A 402 -10.47 2.14 -14.09
C SER A 402 -11.50 2.22 -15.22
N TYR A 403 -12.29 1.17 -15.40
CA TYR A 403 -13.35 1.12 -16.40
C TYR A 403 -14.45 2.15 -16.10
N LEU A 404 -14.96 2.18 -14.87
CA LEU A 404 -16.01 3.12 -14.48
C LEU A 404 -15.51 4.57 -14.47
N TYR A 405 -14.25 4.81 -14.10
CA TYR A 405 -13.67 6.14 -14.19
C TYR A 405 -13.63 6.64 -15.63
N ASP A 406 -13.20 5.82 -16.58
CA ASP A 406 -13.19 6.21 -17.98
C ASP A 406 -14.59 6.52 -18.52
N LYS A 407 -15.58 5.71 -18.12
CA LYS A 407 -17.00 5.89 -18.49
C LYS A 407 -17.65 7.11 -17.85
N LEU A 408 -17.30 7.42 -16.60
CA LEU A 408 -18.01 8.42 -15.79
C LEU A 408 -17.25 9.75 -15.66
N LYS A 409 -16.03 9.89 -16.19
CA LYS A 409 -15.23 11.15 -16.09
C LYS A 409 -15.91 12.40 -16.66
N GLY A 410 -16.95 12.24 -17.49
CA GLY A 410 -17.78 13.33 -18.01
C GLY A 410 -19.01 13.67 -17.16
N VAL A 411 -19.31 12.87 -16.13
CA VAL A 411 -20.46 13.08 -15.25
C VAL A 411 -20.18 14.22 -14.29
N ASN A 412 -21.16 15.13 -14.14
CA ASN A 412 -21.08 16.21 -13.17
C ASN A 412 -21.24 15.65 -11.76
N SER A 413 -20.13 15.47 -11.05
CA SER A 413 -20.09 14.96 -9.68
C SER A 413 -18.98 15.65 -8.89
N ASP A 414 -19.34 16.18 -7.72
CA ASP A 414 -18.40 16.83 -6.81
C ASP A 414 -17.32 15.86 -6.27
N ASN A 415 -17.60 14.55 -6.26
CA ASN A 415 -16.67 13.53 -5.79
C ASN A 415 -16.78 12.22 -6.58
N LEU A 416 -16.53 12.31 -7.89
CA LEU A 416 -16.60 11.16 -8.79
C LEU A 416 -15.70 9.99 -8.33
N SER A 417 -14.46 10.29 -7.92
CA SER A 417 -13.51 9.27 -7.48
C SER A 417 -13.99 8.53 -6.23
N GLY A 418 -14.65 9.23 -5.30
CA GLY A 418 -15.26 8.64 -4.11
C GLY A 418 -16.42 7.70 -4.47
N LEU A 419 -17.33 8.16 -5.33
CA LEU A 419 -18.47 7.35 -5.80
C LEU A 419 -18.00 6.06 -6.47
N ILE A 420 -17.04 6.13 -7.39
CA ILE A 420 -16.51 4.94 -8.07
C ILE A 420 -15.81 4.02 -7.07
N CYS A 421 -15.10 4.57 -6.08
CA CYS A 421 -14.51 3.77 -5.02
C CYS A 421 -15.55 3.02 -4.19
N GLU A 422 -16.70 3.62 -3.90
CA GLU A 422 -17.80 2.96 -3.20
C GLU A 422 -18.40 1.81 -4.01
N ILE A 423 -18.62 2.03 -5.31
CA ILE A 423 -19.07 0.97 -6.23
C ILE A 423 -18.04 -0.16 -6.26
N LYS A 424 -16.78 0.16 -6.55
CA LYS A 424 -15.65 -0.79 -6.57
C LYS A 424 -15.57 -1.60 -5.27
N ASN A 425 -15.61 -0.92 -4.11
CA ASN A 425 -15.53 -1.57 -2.81
C ASN A 425 -16.75 -2.47 -2.52
N SER A 426 -17.91 -2.14 -3.07
CA SER A 426 -19.12 -2.94 -2.97
C SER A 426 -19.02 -4.20 -3.83
N VAL A 427 -18.53 -4.09 -5.07
CA VAL A 427 -18.23 -5.24 -5.94
C VAL A 427 -17.17 -6.15 -5.32
N CYS A 428 -16.02 -5.60 -4.91
CA CYS A 428 -14.90 -6.39 -4.37
C CYS A 428 -15.23 -7.17 -3.10
N LYS A 429 -16.28 -6.78 -2.37
CA LYS A 429 -16.75 -7.45 -1.15
C LYS A 429 -18.05 -8.22 -1.34
N GLY A 430 -18.52 -8.35 -2.58
CA GLY A 430 -19.75 -9.04 -2.94
C GLY A 430 -21.00 -8.47 -2.29
N LYS A 431 -21.02 -7.15 -2.03
CA LYS A 431 -22.17 -6.51 -1.40
C LYS A 431 -23.39 -6.55 -2.31
N TYR A 432 -23.23 -6.48 -3.63
CA TYR A 432 -24.33 -6.50 -4.58
C TYR A 432 -25.01 -7.87 -4.76
N LEU A 433 -24.34 -8.93 -4.32
CA LEU A 433 -24.94 -10.26 -4.23
C LEU A 433 -25.79 -10.40 -2.96
N LYS A 434 -25.33 -9.80 -1.85
CA LYS A 434 -26.02 -9.85 -0.55
C LYS A 434 -27.18 -8.85 -0.46
N ASN A 435 -26.96 -7.68 -1.03
CA ASN A 435 -27.89 -6.56 -1.10
C ASN A 435 -28.05 -6.23 -2.58
N THR A 436 -29.25 -5.97 -3.08
CA THR A 436 -29.41 -5.54 -4.47
C THR A 436 -28.62 -4.26 -4.74
N MET A 437 -28.03 -4.14 -5.94
CA MET A 437 -27.44 -2.88 -6.40
C MET A 437 -28.49 -1.76 -6.29
N PRO A 438 -28.16 -0.61 -5.68
CA PRO A 438 -29.11 0.50 -5.60
C PRO A 438 -29.55 0.96 -6.99
N GLN A 439 -30.83 1.26 -7.15
CA GLN A 439 -31.41 1.64 -8.44
C GLN A 439 -30.76 2.91 -9.02
N GLU A 440 -30.34 3.83 -8.16
CA GLU A 440 -29.64 5.05 -8.56
C GLU A 440 -28.27 4.76 -9.17
N ILE A 441 -27.57 3.75 -8.64
CA ILE A 441 -26.28 3.30 -9.18
C ILE A 441 -26.50 2.59 -10.51
N GLU A 442 -27.47 1.69 -10.59
CA GLU A 442 -27.77 0.97 -11.83
C GLU A 442 -28.16 1.94 -12.96
N LYS A 443 -29.07 2.88 -12.66
CA LYS A 443 -29.46 3.94 -13.59
C LYS A 443 -28.27 4.80 -14.03
N LEU A 444 -27.39 5.18 -13.11
CA LEU A 444 -26.18 5.95 -13.44
C LEU A 444 -25.29 5.18 -14.43
N LEU A 445 -25.12 3.88 -14.24
CA LEU A 445 -24.29 3.04 -15.11
C LEU A 445 -24.93 2.88 -16.50
N ASP A 446 -26.25 2.67 -16.54
CA ASP A 446 -27.01 2.56 -17.79
C ASP A 446 -26.96 3.87 -18.60
N GLU A 447 -27.21 5.02 -17.96
CA GLU A 447 -27.18 6.34 -18.59
C GLU A 447 -25.81 6.73 -19.15
N ASN A 448 -24.73 6.08 -18.69
CA ASN A 448 -23.36 6.29 -19.14
C ASN A 448 -22.81 5.12 -19.98
N GLU A 449 -23.70 4.34 -20.59
CA GLU A 449 -23.35 3.31 -21.57
C GLU A 449 -22.36 2.26 -21.01
N VAL A 450 -22.52 1.89 -19.73
CA VAL A 450 -21.89 0.70 -19.18
C VAL A 450 -22.69 -0.51 -19.68
N PRO A 451 -22.06 -1.49 -20.36
CA PRO A 451 -22.78 -2.63 -20.91
C PRO A 451 -23.49 -3.46 -19.83
N GLU A 452 -24.70 -3.93 -20.14
CA GLU A 452 -25.51 -4.78 -19.24
C GLU A 452 -24.70 -5.98 -18.72
N TRP A 453 -23.92 -6.63 -19.58
CA TRP A 453 -23.09 -7.77 -19.17
C TRP A 453 -22.05 -7.42 -18.09
N TYR A 454 -21.56 -6.17 -18.09
CA TYR A 454 -20.59 -5.68 -17.11
C TYR A 454 -21.27 -5.45 -15.76
N ILE A 455 -22.45 -4.84 -15.77
CA ILE A 455 -23.30 -4.63 -14.59
C ILE A 455 -23.69 -5.98 -13.97
N GLU A 456 -24.14 -6.93 -14.78
CA GLU A 456 -24.49 -8.27 -14.31
C GLU A 456 -23.28 -9.05 -13.77
N SER A 457 -22.09 -8.85 -14.35
CA SER A 457 -20.86 -9.41 -13.80
C SER A 457 -20.55 -8.85 -12.41
N MET A 458 -20.70 -7.53 -12.21
CA MET A 458 -20.52 -6.88 -10.91
C MET A 458 -21.46 -7.41 -9.83
N LYS A 459 -22.70 -7.75 -10.18
CA LYS A 459 -23.70 -8.30 -9.23
C LYS A 459 -23.38 -9.73 -8.79
N LYS A 460 -22.66 -10.52 -9.59
CA LYS A 460 -22.34 -11.94 -9.32
C LYS A 460 -21.07 -12.13 -8.49
N ILE A 461 -20.16 -11.17 -8.52
CA ILE A 461 -18.87 -11.25 -7.83
C ILE A 461 -19.09 -11.30 -6.32
N ARG A 462 -18.45 -12.27 -5.65
CA ARG A 462 -18.46 -12.42 -4.18
C ARG A 462 -17.23 -11.79 -3.54
N TYR A 463 -16.08 -11.90 -4.21
CA TYR A 463 -14.82 -11.31 -3.74
C TYR A 463 -13.84 -11.12 -4.89
N LEU A 464 -13.18 -9.96 -4.94
CA LEU A 464 -12.06 -9.67 -5.85
C LEU A 464 -10.81 -9.35 -5.07
N PHE A 465 -9.68 -9.84 -5.57
CA PHE A 465 -8.38 -9.43 -5.09
C PHE A 465 -7.94 -8.10 -5.72
N PRO A 466 -7.17 -7.27 -4.99
CA PRO A 466 -6.48 -6.13 -5.58
C PRO A 466 -5.46 -6.58 -6.63
N LYS A 467 -5.36 -5.85 -7.74
CA LYS A 467 -4.40 -6.08 -8.84
C LYS A 467 -2.98 -6.14 -8.32
N ALA A 468 -2.61 -5.22 -7.44
CA ALA A 468 -1.32 -5.18 -6.78
C ALA A 468 -0.97 -6.48 -6.05
N HIS A 469 -1.94 -7.08 -5.34
CA HIS A 469 -1.72 -8.34 -4.65
C HIS A 469 -1.46 -9.49 -5.63
N ILE A 470 -2.26 -9.56 -6.71
CA ILE A 470 -2.12 -10.58 -7.76
C ILE A 470 -0.75 -10.46 -8.43
N ILE A 471 -0.34 -9.25 -8.83
CA ILE A 471 0.96 -9.01 -9.47
C ILE A 471 2.11 -9.43 -8.55
N ALA A 472 2.06 -9.05 -7.27
CA ALA A 472 3.16 -9.32 -6.35
C ALA A 472 3.31 -10.83 -6.09
N SER A 473 2.18 -11.54 -5.91
CA SER A 473 2.19 -13.01 -5.80
C SER A 473 2.71 -13.67 -7.08
N LEU A 474 2.23 -13.23 -8.25
CA LEU A 474 2.66 -13.79 -9.54
C LEU A 474 4.15 -13.56 -9.81
N LYS A 475 4.69 -12.37 -9.52
CA LYS A 475 6.14 -12.11 -9.61
C LYS A 475 6.93 -13.06 -8.71
N LYS A 476 6.42 -13.32 -7.49
CA LYS A 476 7.03 -14.27 -6.55
C LYS A 476 7.09 -15.69 -7.13
N ASP A 477 5.97 -16.16 -7.66
CA ASP A 477 5.83 -17.53 -8.15
C ASP A 477 6.66 -17.78 -9.42
N ILE A 478 6.74 -16.79 -10.33
CA ILE A 478 7.61 -16.88 -11.51
C ILE A 478 9.09 -16.92 -11.10
N GLU A 479 9.52 -16.07 -10.17
CA GLU A 479 10.93 -16.06 -9.72
C GLU A 479 11.31 -17.37 -9.02
N GLU A 480 10.42 -17.89 -8.17
CA GLU A 480 10.59 -19.21 -7.52
C GLU A 480 10.79 -20.31 -8.58
N PHE A 481 9.94 -20.33 -9.62
CA PHE A 481 10.09 -21.26 -10.75
C PHE A 481 11.44 -21.10 -11.46
N LEU A 482 11.86 -19.88 -11.76
CA LEU A 482 13.12 -19.62 -12.48
C LEU A 482 14.34 -20.08 -11.68
N ILE A 483 14.32 -19.93 -10.37
CA ILE A 483 15.38 -20.40 -9.47
C ILE A 483 15.42 -21.93 -9.45
N LEU A 484 14.27 -22.59 -9.35
CA LEU A 484 14.17 -24.05 -9.41
C LEU A 484 14.69 -24.61 -10.73
N GLU A 485 14.32 -23.99 -11.86
CA GLU A 485 14.80 -24.39 -13.20
C GLU A 485 16.30 -24.18 -13.38
N LYS A 486 16.84 -23.07 -12.83
CA LYS A 486 18.29 -22.84 -12.86
C LYS A 486 19.05 -23.91 -12.06
N ASN A 487 18.53 -24.28 -10.89
CA ASN A 487 19.12 -25.33 -10.06
C ASN A 487 19.05 -26.70 -10.74
N ARG A 488 17.95 -27.02 -11.44
CA ARG A 488 17.83 -28.26 -12.23
C ARG A 488 18.84 -28.37 -13.36
N LYS A 489 19.23 -27.26 -14.00
CA LYS A 489 20.21 -27.24 -15.11
C LYS A 489 21.67 -27.34 -14.66
N LEU A 490 21.95 -27.21 -13.37
CA LEU A 490 23.29 -27.30 -12.79
C LEU A 490 23.66 -28.74 -12.38
N TYR A 491 22.67 -29.64 -12.36
CA TYR A 491 22.82 -31.09 -12.16
C TYR A 491 22.48 -31.82 -13.45
#